data_AF-A0AAD8Y495-F1
#
_entry.id   AF-A0AAD8Y495-F1
#
_cell.length_a   1.000
_cell.length_b   1.000
_cell.length_c   1.000
_cell.angle_alpha   90.00
_cell.angle_beta   90.00
_cell.angle_gamma   90.00
#
_symmetry.space_group_name_H-M   'P 1'
#
loop_
_entity.id
_entity.type
_entity.pdbx_description
1 polymer ?
#
loop_
_entity_poly.entity_id
_entity_poly.type
_entity_poly.pdbx_seq_one_letter_code
_entity_poly.pdbx_strand_id
1 'polypeptide(L)'
;MRRFQSDEIKNKSLNQRIRRAAAAARGGQKPSSIVVDPSMMSFVSTVTATPPLKTKLKAKKVRYSSAAAQQMRKNKVVDKEKKKQATKYATQLYADSKMPGEKNLSAKKVQEIVEKKLGVSVSKRTINKHFAEGRVGTSPKKTGPEGNFDDETVLNLSNAMESYIQIQQLNGGSGDVTYKKLEELLKQCTAKKKACDCAWLLRRLLEESGADINAGRSNNAEQRRIMWTTYYNLKSWFDNWEKDLLKLGFSNTTR
;
A
#
# COMPACT_ATOMS: atom_id res chain seq x y z
N MET A 1 -22.78 -20.48 -11.57
CA MET A 1 -22.93 -19.03 -11.88
C MET A 1 -23.57 -18.32 -10.70
N ARG A 2 -22.81 -17.55 -9.90
CA ARG A 2 -23.41 -16.67 -8.87
C ARG A 2 -23.88 -15.39 -9.58
N ARG A 3 -25.19 -15.15 -9.60
CA ARG A 3 -25.77 -13.89 -10.07
C ARG A 3 -25.36 -12.79 -9.08
N PHE A 4 -24.63 -11.79 -9.57
CA PHE A 4 -24.36 -10.57 -8.80
C PHE A 4 -25.63 -9.74 -8.80
N GLN A 5 -26.19 -9.46 -7.61
CA GLN A 5 -27.35 -8.60 -7.46
C GLN A 5 -26.98 -7.16 -7.85
N SER A 6 -27.79 -6.59 -8.74
CA SER A 6 -27.56 -5.31 -9.44
C SER A 6 -27.45 -4.09 -8.51
N ASP A 7 -27.90 -4.21 -7.26
CA ASP A 7 -27.90 -3.09 -6.30
C ASP A 7 -26.52 -2.83 -5.68
N GLU A 8 -25.59 -3.79 -5.75
CA GLU A 8 -24.21 -3.60 -5.26
C GLU A 8 -23.34 -2.74 -6.20
N ILE A 9 -23.84 -2.46 -7.41
CA ILE A 9 -23.09 -1.84 -8.51
C ILE A 9 -23.10 -0.31 -8.43
N LYS A 10 -24.09 0.29 -7.77
CA LYS A 10 -24.30 1.75 -7.81
C LYS A 10 -23.52 2.58 -6.78
N ASN A 11 -22.99 1.98 -5.71
CA ASN A 11 -22.44 2.74 -4.56
C ASN A 11 -20.93 2.56 -4.32
N LYS A 12 -20.17 1.96 -5.24
CA LYS A 12 -18.74 1.66 -5.02
C LYS A 12 -17.90 2.11 -6.22
N SER A 13 -16.82 2.85 -5.96
CA SER A 13 -15.90 3.25 -7.02
C SER A 13 -15.23 2.03 -7.65
N LEU A 14 -14.87 2.12 -8.93
CA LEU A 14 -14.23 1.03 -9.68
C LEU A 14 -12.99 0.46 -8.95
N ASN A 15 -12.21 1.35 -8.33
CA ASN A 15 -11.04 0.98 -7.53
C ASN A 15 -11.39 0.15 -6.29
N GLN A 16 -12.53 0.38 -5.65
CA GLN A 16 -12.99 -0.44 -4.52
C GLN A 16 -13.46 -1.83 -4.98
N ARG A 17 -14.06 -1.92 -6.17
CA ARG A 17 -14.47 -3.21 -6.77
C ARG A 17 -13.24 -4.06 -7.11
N ILE A 18 -12.21 -3.47 -7.69
CA ILE A 18 -10.94 -4.12 -8.02
C ILE A 18 -10.23 -4.62 -6.75
N ARG A 19 -10.15 -3.80 -5.69
CA ARG A 19 -9.53 -4.19 -4.41
C ARG A 19 -10.19 -5.40 -3.77
N ARG A 20 -11.52 -5.50 -3.82
CA ARG A 20 -12.27 -6.66 -3.28
C ARG A 20 -12.10 -7.91 -4.14
N ALA A 21 -12.15 -7.78 -5.46
CA ALA A 21 -11.91 -8.90 -6.37
C ALA A 21 -10.50 -9.49 -6.17
N ALA A 22 -9.50 -8.63 -6.00
CA ALA A 22 -8.12 -9.02 -5.72
C ALA A 22 -7.91 -9.62 -4.31
N ALA A 23 -8.77 -9.30 -3.35
CA ALA A 23 -8.76 -9.92 -2.02
C ALA A 23 -9.47 -11.28 -2.01
N ALA A 24 -10.57 -11.43 -2.75
CA ALA A 24 -11.30 -12.69 -2.88
C ALA A 24 -10.51 -13.76 -3.67
N ALA A 25 -9.68 -13.34 -4.64
CA ALA A 25 -8.79 -14.24 -5.38
C ALA A 25 -7.60 -14.76 -4.53
N ARG A 26 -7.27 -14.09 -3.43
CA ARG A 26 -6.26 -14.51 -2.46
C ARG A 26 -6.93 -15.29 -1.35
N GLY A 27 -7.15 -16.58 -1.56
CA GLY A 27 -7.69 -17.49 -0.54
C GLY A 27 -7.06 -17.24 0.84
N GLY A 28 -7.91 -17.05 1.85
CA GLY A 28 -7.52 -16.58 3.17
C GLY A 28 -6.49 -17.48 3.85
N GLN A 29 -5.22 -17.06 3.87
CA GLN A 29 -4.23 -17.58 4.80
C GLN A 29 -4.30 -16.78 6.10
N LYS A 30 -4.73 -17.43 7.18
CA LYS A 30 -4.51 -16.94 8.55
C LYS A 30 -2.99 -16.97 8.85
N PRO A 31 -2.46 -15.99 9.60
CA PRO A 31 -1.06 -16.00 10.00
C PRO A 31 -0.78 -17.08 11.05
N SER A 32 0.24 -17.91 10.82
CA SER A 32 0.76 -18.88 11.80
C SER A 32 1.32 -18.17 13.04
N SER A 33 0.84 -18.56 14.21
CA SER A 33 1.42 -18.22 15.51
C SER A 33 2.68 -19.06 15.75
N ILE A 34 3.81 -18.42 16.00
CA ILE A 34 5.04 -19.08 16.47
C ILE A 34 4.94 -19.21 17.99
N VAL A 35 4.91 -20.45 18.48
CA VAL A 35 5.11 -20.78 19.90
C VAL A 35 6.61 -20.99 20.10
N VAL A 36 7.19 -20.29 21.08
CA VAL A 36 8.60 -20.44 21.46
C VAL A 36 8.64 -21.22 22.76
N ASP A 37 9.23 -22.41 22.71
CA ASP A 37 9.49 -23.26 23.89
C ASP A 37 10.92 -23.01 24.39
N PRO A 38 11.16 -22.71 25.68
CA PRO A 38 12.50 -22.46 26.19
C PRO A 38 13.01 -23.65 27.01
N SER A 39 13.90 -24.46 26.44
CA SER A 39 14.75 -25.33 27.26
C SER A 39 16.03 -25.70 26.51
N MET A 40 17.16 -25.14 26.95
CA MET A 40 18.46 -25.83 27.06
C MET A 40 19.41 -24.94 27.89
N MET A 41 19.59 -25.32 29.15
CA MET A 41 20.71 -24.93 30.03
C MET A 41 21.86 -25.91 29.73
N SER A 42 23.08 -25.45 29.43
CA SER A 42 24.19 -25.10 30.35
C SER A 42 25.35 -26.06 30.10
N PHE A 43 26.57 -25.56 29.92
CA PHE A 43 27.75 -25.96 30.69
C PHE A 43 28.82 -24.87 30.64
N VAL A 44 29.53 -24.76 31.76
CA VAL A 44 30.37 -23.69 32.27
C VAL A 44 31.80 -23.73 31.72
N SER A 45 32.46 -22.57 31.63
CA SER A 45 33.87 -22.43 32.01
C SER A 45 34.19 -20.99 32.44
N THR A 46 34.66 -20.89 33.68
CA THR A 46 35.07 -19.69 34.40
C THR A 46 36.48 -19.30 33.97
N VAL A 47 36.69 -18.03 33.59
CA VAL A 47 38.01 -17.39 33.65
C VAL A 47 37.85 -15.98 34.20
N THR A 48 38.54 -15.74 35.32
CA THR A 48 38.60 -14.48 36.06
C THR A 48 39.39 -13.45 35.25
N ALA A 49 38.77 -12.34 34.86
CA ALA A 49 39.46 -11.15 34.39
C ALA A 49 38.67 -9.88 34.77
N THR A 50 39.42 -8.92 35.30
CA THR A 50 39.14 -7.55 35.74
C THR A 50 37.91 -6.87 35.10
N PRO A 51 37.03 -6.18 35.87
CA PRO A 51 35.81 -5.57 35.32
C PRO A 51 36.15 -4.37 34.42
N PRO A 52 35.79 -4.39 33.12
CA PRO A 52 35.87 -3.20 32.29
C PRO A 52 34.68 -2.28 32.61
N LEU A 53 34.93 -0.97 32.62
CA LEU A 53 33.91 0.08 32.75
C LEU A 53 32.66 -0.25 31.91
N LYS A 54 31.49 -0.24 32.55
CA LYS A 54 30.17 -0.37 31.91
C LYS A 54 29.92 0.81 30.97
N THR A 55 30.50 0.77 29.78
CA THR A 55 30.06 1.60 28.67
C THR A 55 28.70 1.07 28.21
N LYS A 56 27.67 1.92 28.19
CA LYS A 56 26.32 1.58 27.72
C LYS A 56 26.44 0.97 26.32
N LEU A 57 26.22 -0.34 26.20
CA LEU A 57 26.19 -1.03 24.92
C LEU A 57 25.14 -0.32 24.04
N LYS A 58 25.59 0.33 22.98
CA LYS A 58 24.70 0.96 21.99
C LYS A 58 23.85 -0.15 21.40
N ALA A 59 22.52 -0.08 21.60
CA ALA A 59 21.60 -1.07 21.05
C ALA A 59 21.85 -1.24 19.55
N LYS A 60 22.01 -2.50 19.12
CA LYS A 60 22.28 -2.82 17.71
C LYS A 60 21.10 -2.34 16.86
N LYS A 61 21.37 -1.44 15.91
CA LYS A 61 20.35 -0.96 14.97
C LYS A 61 19.95 -2.11 14.05
N VAL A 62 18.82 -2.76 14.34
CA VAL A 62 18.25 -3.82 13.50
C VAL A 62 17.64 -3.19 12.26
N ARG A 63 18.04 -3.68 11.07
CA ARG A 63 17.39 -3.32 9.81
C ARG A 63 16.06 -4.08 9.71
N TYR A 64 14.99 -3.39 9.36
CA TYR A 64 13.72 -4.03 9.06
C TYR A 64 13.84 -4.97 7.86
N SER A 65 13.09 -6.08 7.89
CA SER A 65 12.89 -6.89 6.68
C SER A 65 12.10 -6.09 5.63
N SER A 66 12.19 -6.50 4.37
CA SER A 66 11.45 -5.86 3.27
C SER A 66 9.94 -5.88 3.51
N ALA A 67 9.41 -7.01 3.98
CA ALA A 67 8.00 -7.17 4.34
C ALA A 67 7.58 -6.23 5.49
N ALA A 68 8.41 -6.12 6.54
CA ALA A 68 8.14 -5.20 7.64
C ALA A 68 8.15 -3.72 7.16
N ALA A 69 9.11 -3.35 6.31
CA ALA A 69 9.17 -2.01 5.74
C ALA A 69 7.93 -1.67 4.87
N GLN A 70 7.45 -2.63 4.08
CA GLN A 70 6.24 -2.50 3.28
C GLN A 70 4.98 -2.35 4.15
N GLN A 71 4.85 -3.20 5.18
CA GLN A 71 3.74 -3.12 6.13
C GLN A 71 3.71 -1.77 6.85
N MET A 72 4.87 -1.24 7.25
CA MET A 72 4.97 0.09 7.86
C MET A 72 4.48 1.20 6.93
N ARG A 73 4.74 1.11 5.61
CA ARG A 73 4.20 2.09 4.64
C ARG A 73 2.69 2.03 4.58
N LYS A 74 2.10 0.84 4.50
CA LYS A 74 0.64 0.68 4.52
C LYS A 74 0.03 1.22 5.80
N ASN A 75 0.63 0.89 6.95
CA ASN A 75 0.18 1.39 8.25
C ASN A 75 0.22 2.93 8.27
N LYS A 76 1.31 3.56 7.79
CA LYS A 76 1.39 5.02 7.67
C LYS A 76 0.26 5.62 6.82
N VAL A 77 -0.09 5.02 5.69
CA VAL A 77 -1.20 5.50 4.83
C VAL A 77 -2.53 5.43 5.59
N VAL A 78 -2.78 4.31 6.26
CA VAL A 78 -3.99 4.12 7.09
C VAL A 78 -4.04 5.12 8.24
N ASP A 79 -2.92 5.33 8.94
CA ASP A 79 -2.83 6.25 10.06
C ASP A 79 -3.01 7.72 9.62
N LYS A 80 -2.43 8.09 8.47
CA LYS A 80 -2.66 9.41 7.84
C LYS A 80 -4.16 9.63 7.58
N GLU A 81 -4.85 8.62 7.03
CA GLU A 81 -6.26 8.73 6.69
C GLU A 81 -7.15 8.79 7.93
N LYS A 82 -6.92 7.92 8.93
CA LYS A 82 -7.63 7.98 10.21
C LYS A 82 -7.45 9.33 10.90
N LYS A 83 -6.23 9.89 10.89
CA LYS A 83 -5.95 11.21 11.48
C LYS A 83 -6.66 12.34 10.72
N LYS A 84 -6.75 12.28 9.40
CA LYS A 84 -7.54 13.23 8.60
C LYS A 84 -9.00 13.18 9.01
N GLN A 85 -9.59 11.98 9.03
CA GLN A 85 -10.99 11.78 9.40
C GLN A 85 -11.28 12.27 10.83
N ALA A 86 -10.42 11.91 11.78
CA ALA A 86 -10.56 12.35 13.17
C ALA A 86 -10.49 13.88 13.31
N THR A 87 -9.57 14.54 12.57
CA THR A 87 -9.45 16.01 12.63
C THR A 87 -10.65 16.72 12.01
N LYS A 88 -11.13 16.24 10.86
CA LYS A 88 -12.33 16.79 10.21
C LYS A 88 -13.55 16.67 11.13
N TYR A 89 -13.76 15.47 11.66
CA TYR A 89 -14.88 15.19 12.55
C TYR A 89 -14.81 15.99 13.86
N ALA A 90 -13.64 16.06 14.49
CA ALA A 90 -13.45 16.82 15.73
C ALA A 90 -13.70 18.32 15.54
N THR A 91 -13.22 18.90 14.44
CA THR A 91 -13.37 20.33 14.19
C THR A 91 -14.81 20.70 13.81
N GLN A 92 -15.51 19.84 13.05
CA GLN A 92 -16.94 19.99 12.77
C GLN A 92 -17.74 19.93 14.07
N LEU A 93 -17.56 18.87 14.87
CA LEU A 93 -18.30 18.70 16.12
C LEU A 93 -18.07 19.84 17.11
N TYR A 94 -16.85 20.40 17.14
CA TYR A 94 -16.56 21.56 17.97
C TYR A 94 -17.24 22.83 17.45
N ALA A 95 -17.28 23.05 16.13
CA ALA A 95 -17.96 24.18 15.53
C ALA A 95 -19.49 24.11 15.74
N ASP A 96 -20.09 22.95 15.53
CA ASP A 96 -21.52 22.71 15.74
C ASP A 96 -21.90 23.03 17.19
N SER A 97 -21.08 22.57 18.16
CA SER A 97 -21.29 22.84 19.58
C SER A 97 -21.20 24.31 20.02
N LYS A 98 -20.74 25.19 19.13
CA LYS A 98 -20.63 26.65 19.36
C LYS A 98 -21.75 27.43 18.70
N MET A 99 -22.63 26.78 17.94
CA MET A 99 -23.80 27.41 17.35
C MET A 99 -24.84 27.76 18.43
N PRO A 100 -25.61 28.85 18.24
CA PRO A 100 -26.64 29.26 19.18
C PRO A 100 -27.72 28.18 19.29
N GLY A 101 -28.01 27.73 20.53
CA GLY A 101 -29.00 26.69 20.82
C GLY A 101 -28.41 25.30 21.10
N GLU A 102 -27.11 25.08 20.84
CA GLU A 102 -26.44 23.81 21.14
C GLU A 102 -25.70 23.82 22.48
N LYS A 103 -25.40 22.61 22.99
CA LYS A 103 -24.60 22.44 24.20
C LYS A 103 -23.15 22.86 23.90
N ASN A 104 -22.69 23.90 24.58
CA ASN A 104 -21.30 24.36 24.56
C ASN A 104 -20.33 23.26 25.03
N LEU A 105 -19.81 22.47 24.10
CA LEU A 105 -18.82 21.43 24.41
C LEU A 105 -17.43 22.05 24.53
N SER A 106 -16.67 21.57 25.52
CA SER A 106 -15.24 21.89 25.61
C SER A 106 -14.44 21.04 24.63
N ALA A 107 -13.33 21.58 24.12
CA ALA A 107 -12.44 20.84 23.20
C ALA A 107 -11.94 19.51 23.80
N LYS A 108 -11.80 19.43 25.12
CA LYS A 108 -11.45 18.18 25.83
C LYS A 108 -12.56 17.13 25.69
N LYS A 109 -13.82 17.53 25.86
CA LYS A 109 -14.96 16.62 25.72
C LYS A 109 -15.14 16.16 24.27
N VAL A 110 -14.88 17.05 23.31
CA VAL A 110 -14.85 16.70 21.88
C VAL A 110 -13.76 15.66 21.58
N GLN A 111 -12.55 15.86 22.13
CA GLN A 111 -11.45 14.89 22.00
C GLN A 111 -11.86 13.49 22.51
N GLU A 112 -12.47 13.40 23.68
CA GLU A 112 -12.96 12.13 24.25
C GLU A 112 -14.02 11.45 23.36
N ILE A 113 -14.96 12.22 22.81
CA ILE A 113 -15.99 11.72 21.89
C ILE A 113 -15.36 11.16 20.61
N VAL A 114 -14.41 11.91 20.02
CA VAL A 114 -13.74 11.52 18.77
C VAL A 114 -12.88 10.27 18.98
N GLU A 115 -12.14 10.20 20.09
CA GLU A 115 -11.31 9.06 20.44
C GLU A 115 -12.16 7.79 20.66
N LYS A 116 -13.30 7.92 21.35
CA LYS A 116 -14.24 6.80 21.52
C LYS A 116 -14.83 6.31 20.20
N LYS A 117 -15.09 7.22 19.24
CA LYS A 117 -15.74 6.88 17.96
C LYS A 117 -14.78 6.34 16.91
N LEU A 118 -13.58 6.92 16.80
CA LEU A 118 -12.62 6.66 15.72
C LEU A 118 -11.35 5.95 16.19
N GLY A 119 -11.13 5.80 17.49
CA GLY A 119 -9.94 5.17 18.07
C GLY A 119 -8.64 5.96 17.87
N VAL A 120 -8.75 7.22 17.43
CA VAL A 120 -7.61 8.13 17.24
C VAL A 120 -7.89 9.45 17.94
N SER A 121 -6.99 9.82 18.85
CA SER A 121 -7.10 11.06 19.63
C SER A 121 -6.57 12.26 18.84
N VAL A 122 -7.31 13.38 18.87
CA VAL A 122 -6.89 14.66 18.32
C VAL A 122 -6.67 15.63 19.48
N SER A 123 -5.49 16.27 19.54
CA SER A 123 -5.17 17.20 20.63
C SER A 123 -6.15 18.38 20.68
N LYS A 124 -6.59 18.74 21.90
CA LYS A 124 -7.33 19.98 22.18
C LYS A 124 -6.73 21.22 21.51
N ARG A 125 -5.38 21.32 21.46
CA ARG A 125 -4.68 22.45 20.84
C ARG A 125 -4.93 22.49 19.33
N THR A 126 -4.94 21.33 18.68
CA THR A 126 -5.22 21.22 17.25
C THR A 126 -6.66 21.62 16.94
N ILE A 127 -7.63 21.17 17.74
CA ILE A 127 -9.05 21.53 17.57
C ILE A 127 -9.23 23.04 17.67
N ASN A 128 -8.73 23.65 18.76
CA ASN A 128 -8.83 25.10 18.98
C ASN A 128 -8.11 25.90 17.89
N LYS A 129 -6.92 25.45 17.46
CA LYS A 129 -6.16 26.10 16.40
C LYS A 129 -6.94 26.07 15.07
N HIS A 130 -7.44 24.91 14.67
CA HIS A 130 -8.22 24.77 13.44
C HIS A 130 -9.51 25.61 13.48
N PHE A 131 -10.17 25.68 14.63
CA PHE A 131 -11.36 26.52 14.81
C PHE A 131 -11.03 28.01 14.74
N ALA A 132 -9.98 28.47 15.44
CA ALA A 132 -9.54 29.87 15.40
C ALA A 132 -9.07 30.31 14.01
N GLU A 133 -8.47 29.40 13.24
CA GLU A 133 -8.08 29.64 11.84
C GLU A 133 -9.25 29.53 10.84
N GLY A 134 -10.49 29.28 11.30
CA GLY A 134 -11.66 29.11 10.43
C GLY A 134 -11.62 27.83 9.57
N ARG A 135 -10.72 26.89 9.87
CA ARG A 135 -10.43 25.67 9.10
C ARG A 135 -11.28 24.47 9.54
N VAL A 136 -12.57 24.69 9.76
CA VAL A 136 -13.52 23.66 10.21
C VAL A 136 -13.74 22.60 9.14
N GLY A 137 -13.74 21.31 9.51
CA GLY A 137 -13.98 20.20 8.58
C GLY A 137 -12.89 19.95 7.55
N THR A 138 -11.74 20.63 7.68
CA THR A 138 -10.62 20.49 6.76
C THR A 138 -9.60 19.45 7.25
N SER A 139 -8.86 18.86 6.32
CA SER A 139 -7.75 17.97 6.66
C SER A 139 -6.65 18.73 7.43
N PRO A 140 -5.85 18.04 8.28
CA PRO A 140 -4.65 18.61 8.86
C PRO A 140 -3.75 19.25 7.81
N LYS A 141 -3.11 20.38 8.13
CA LYS A 141 -2.15 21.03 7.26
C LYS A 141 -0.97 20.08 6.98
N LYS A 142 -0.56 19.97 5.72
CA LYS A 142 0.67 19.24 5.34
C LYS A 142 1.87 19.90 6.03
N THR A 143 2.74 19.08 6.61
CA THR A 143 3.93 19.54 7.34
C THR A 143 5.16 19.47 6.44
N GLY A 144 5.96 20.52 6.45
CA GLY A 144 7.21 20.61 5.69
C GLY A 144 7.15 21.66 4.57
N PRO A 145 8.27 21.87 3.87
CA PRO A 145 8.33 22.76 2.72
C PRO A 145 7.49 22.22 1.56
N GLU A 146 7.09 23.12 0.67
CA GLU A 146 6.41 22.75 -0.56
C GLU A 146 7.32 21.88 -1.44
N GLY A 147 6.73 20.87 -2.08
CA GLY A 147 7.49 19.97 -2.94
C GLY A 147 7.74 20.58 -4.33
N ASN A 148 8.75 20.08 -5.03
CA ASN A 148 9.05 20.48 -6.41
C ASN A 148 7.98 20.04 -7.45
N PHE A 149 6.98 19.28 -7.01
CA PHE A 149 5.88 18.78 -7.82
C PHE A 149 4.57 19.18 -7.17
N ASP A 150 3.65 19.63 -8.01
CA ASP A 150 2.27 19.87 -7.61
C ASP A 150 1.60 18.57 -7.10
N ASP A 151 0.64 18.74 -6.21
CA ASP A 151 -0.08 17.64 -5.58
C ASP A 151 -0.81 16.75 -6.59
N GLU A 152 -1.36 17.31 -7.67
CA GLU A 152 -2.03 16.55 -8.72
C GLU A 152 -1.02 15.69 -9.48
N THR A 153 0.14 16.26 -9.80
CA THR A 153 1.22 15.54 -10.48
C THR A 153 1.71 14.36 -9.65
N VAL A 154 1.90 14.56 -8.33
CA VAL A 154 2.32 13.48 -7.42
C VAL A 154 1.26 12.40 -7.31
N LEU A 155 -0.02 12.76 -7.24
CA LEU A 155 -1.12 11.80 -7.19
C LEU A 155 -1.19 10.95 -8.46
N ASN A 156 -1.16 11.59 -9.62
CA ASN A 156 -1.20 10.91 -10.92
C ASN A 156 -0.01 9.97 -11.09
N LEU A 157 1.19 10.43 -10.74
CA LEU A 157 2.40 9.61 -10.80
C LEU A 157 2.36 8.44 -9.82
N SER A 158 1.80 8.64 -8.62
CA SER A 158 1.63 7.60 -7.62
C SER A 158 0.66 6.51 -8.11
N ASN A 159 -0.47 6.90 -8.69
CA ASN A 159 -1.46 5.98 -9.26
C ASN A 159 -0.91 5.21 -10.48
N ALA A 160 -0.19 5.89 -11.37
CA ALA A 160 0.44 5.28 -12.54
C ALA A 160 1.50 4.25 -12.11
N MET A 161 2.35 4.61 -11.15
CA MET A 161 3.37 3.72 -10.60
C MET A 161 2.76 2.52 -9.89
N GLU A 162 1.73 2.71 -9.06
CA GLU A 162 1.01 1.61 -8.39
C GLU A 162 0.44 0.64 -9.42
N SER A 163 -0.21 1.15 -10.46
CA SER A 163 -0.80 0.35 -11.54
C SER A 163 0.28 -0.44 -12.29
N TYR A 164 1.39 0.22 -12.65
CA TYR A 164 2.53 -0.43 -13.31
C TYR A 164 3.10 -1.57 -12.46
N ILE A 165 3.36 -1.31 -11.17
CA ILE A 165 3.87 -2.30 -10.23
C ILE A 165 2.92 -3.52 -10.15
N GLN A 166 1.62 -3.27 -10.02
CA GLN A 166 0.62 -4.34 -9.91
C GLN A 166 0.53 -5.17 -11.20
N ILE A 167 0.45 -4.52 -12.36
CA ILE A 167 0.39 -5.19 -13.66
C ILE A 167 1.62 -6.07 -13.87
N GLN A 168 2.81 -5.52 -13.64
CA GLN A 168 4.05 -6.27 -13.85
C GLN A 168 4.17 -7.45 -12.88
N GLN A 169 3.76 -7.29 -11.62
CA GLN A 169 3.76 -8.40 -10.66
C GLN A 169 2.74 -9.48 -11.04
N LEU A 170 1.55 -9.10 -11.52
CA LEU A 170 0.54 -10.06 -11.99
C LEU A 170 1.00 -10.80 -13.24
N ASN A 171 1.71 -10.13 -14.14
CA ASN A 171 2.26 -10.72 -15.35
C ASN A 171 3.51 -11.59 -15.10
N GLY A 172 3.92 -11.77 -13.84
CA GLY A 172 5.15 -12.50 -13.53
C GLY A 172 6.43 -11.73 -13.90
N GLY A 173 6.35 -10.44 -14.23
CA GLY A 173 7.47 -9.53 -14.42
C GLY A 173 8.06 -9.00 -13.12
N SER A 174 7.94 -9.72 -12.00
CA SER A 174 8.42 -9.28 -10.68
C SER A 174 9.93 -8.95 -10.64
N GLY A 175 10.72 -9.56 -11.53
CA GLY A 175 12.15 -9.24 -11.72
C GLY A 175 12.42 -7.89 -12.39
N ASP A 176 11.42 -7.30 -13.05
CA ASP A 176 11.48 -5.97 -13.64
C ASP A 176 11.00 -4.88 -12.67
N VAL A 177 10.24 -5.27 -11.65
CA VAL A 177 9.77 -4.38 -10.59
C VAL A 177 10.79 -4.33 -9.45
N THR A 178 11.98 -3.81 -9.74
CA THR A 178 13.00 -3.54 -8.71
C THR A 178 13.14 -2.05 -8.46
N TYR A 179 13.62 -1.69 -7.27
CA TYR A 179 13.81 -0.30 -6.89
C TYR A 179 14.68 0.48 -7.90
N LYS A 180 15.77 -0.14 -8.39
CA LYS A 180 16.67 0.46 -9.38
C LYS A 180 15.98 0.70 -10.72
N LYS A 181 15.25 -0.29 -11.25
CA LYS A 181 14.54 -0.18 -12.53
C LYS A 181 13.41 0.86 -12.46
N LEU A 182 12.68 0.90 -11.34
CA LEU A 182 11.66 1.93 -11.12
C LEU A 182 12.26 3.34 -11.03
N GLU A 183 13.43 3.49 -10.41
CA GLU A 183 14.15 4.77 -10.36
C GLU A 183 14.61 5.22 -11.75
N GLU A 184 15.07 4.28 -12.59
CA GLU A 184 15.45 4.55 -13.98
C GLU A 184 14.25 4.96 -14.85
N LEU A 185 13.12 4.28 -14.71
CA LEU A 185 11.86 4.70 -15.36
C LEU A 185 11.43 6.10 -14.93
N LEU A 186 11.54 6.42 -13.63
CA LEU A 186 11.25 7.77 -13.14
C LEU A 186 12.19 8.80 -13.75
N LYS A 187 13.50 8.51 -13.87
CA LYS A 187 14.47 9.41 -14.52
C LYS A 187 14.06 9.71 -15.96
N GLN A 188 13.58 8.72 -16.70
CA GLN A 188 13.08 8.91 -18.07
C GLN A 188 11.83 9.81 -18.08
N CYS A 189 10.87 9.57 -17.18
CA CYS A 189 9.65 10.38 -17.08
C CYS A 189 9.92 11.82 -16.62
N THR A 190 10.94 12.04 -15.79
CA THR A 190 11.27 13.36 -15.22
C THR A 190 12.43 14.06 -15.93
N ALA A 191 12.90 13.55 -17.07
CA ALA A 191 14.11 14.04 -17.75
C ALA A 191 14.09 15.56 -18.06
N LYS A 192 12.90 16.14 -18.27
CA LYS A 192 12.73 17.58 -18.53
C LYS A 192 12.89 18.47 -17.29
N LYS A 193 12.79 17.92 -16.07
CA LYS A 193 13.02 18.65 -14.82
C LYS A 193 14.45 18.44 -14.34
N LYS A 194 15.30 19.45 -14.54
CA LYS A 194 16.66 19.48 -13.97
C LYS A 194 16.58 19.43 -12.43
N ALA A 195 17.50 18.71 -11.79
CA ALA A 195 17.63 18.56 -10.33
C ALA A 195 16.53 17.75 -9.59
N CYS A 196 15.86 16.80 -10.23
CA CYS A 196 14.97 15.86 -9.53
C CYS A 196 15.74 14.69 -8.89
N ASP A 197 15.78 14.61 -7.56
CA ASP A 197 16.20 13.40 -6.84
C ASP A 197 15.13 12.30 -7.02
N CYS A 198 15.36 11.45 -8.02
CA CYS A 198 14.46 10.35 -8.37
C CYS A 198 14.42 9.26 -7.29
N ALA A 199 15.48 9.09 -6.52
CA ALA A 199 15.49 8.12 -5.43
C ALA A 199 14.58 8.60 -4.30
N TRP A 200 14.64 9.89 -3.94
CA TRP A 200 13.71 10.49 -2.99
C TRP A 200 12.27 10.46 -3.50
N LEU A 201 12.06 10.82 -4.78
CA LEU A 201 10.74 10.82 -5.40
C LEU A 201 10.12 9.41 -5.36
N LEU A 202 10.88 8.37 -5.71
CA LEU A 202 10.41 6.99 -5.64
C LEU A 202 9.99 6.60 -4.22
N ARG A 203 10.75 6.97 -3.19
CA ARG A 203 10.33 6.73 -1.79
C ARG A 203 9.02 7.41 -1.48
N ARG A 204 8.90 8.69 -1.85
CA ARG A 204 7.67 9.47 -1.63
C ARG A 204 6.47 8.82 -2.33
N LEU A 205 6.61 8.42 -3.59
CA LEU A 205 5.53 7.78 -4.36
C LEU A 205 5.12 6.42 -3.75
N LEU A 206 6.06 5.63 -3.25
CA LEU A 206 5.79 4.37 -2.57
C LEU A 206 5.15 4.57 -1.20
N GLU A 207 5.50 5.65 -0.49
CA GLU A 207 4.87 6.01 0.78
C GLU A 207 3.46 6.57 0.63
N GLU A 208 3.17 7.28 -0.47
CA GLU A 208 1.82 7.79 -0.76
C GLU A 208 0.89 6.70 -1.31
N SER A 209 1.38 5.83 -2.22
CA SER A 209 0.58 4.71 -2.75
C SER A 209 0.44 3.56 -1.76
N GLY A 210 1.45 3.31 -0.92
CA GLY A 210 1.52 2.09 -0.12
C GLY A 210 1.74 0.82 -0.96
N ALA A 211 2.25 0.96 -2.18
CA ALA A 211 2.48 -0.16 -3.08
C ALA A 211 3.56 -1.13 -2.55
N ASP A 212 3.31 -2.42 -2.73
CA ASP A 212 4.24 -3.48 -2.40
C ASP A 212 5.10 -3.84 -3.60
N ILE A 213 6.41 -4.01 -3.34
CA ILE A 213 7.35 -4.49 -4.33
C ILE A 213 7.65 -5.95 -3.97
N ASN A 214 6.96 -6.87 -4.64
CA ASN A 214 7.12 -8.30 -4.46
C ASN A 214 8.32 -8.78 -5.28
N ALA A 215 9.40 -9.16 -4.60
CA ALA A 215 10.58 -9.78 -5.21
C ALA A 215 10.44 -11.31 -5.35
N GLY A 216 9.20 -11.83 -5.34
CA GLY A 216 8.95 -13.26 -5.42
C GLY A 216 9.18 -13.82 -6.83
N ARG A 217 9.37 -15.14 -6.93
CA ARG A 217 9.29 -15.82 -8.23
C ARG A 217 7.88 -15.63 -8.80
N SER A 218 7.81 -15.28 -10.07
CA SER A 218 6.59 -15.29 -10.86
C SER A 218 5.84 -16.60 -10.70
N ASN A 219 4.51 -16.55 -10.84
CA ASN A 219 3.76 -17.78 -11.05
C ASN A 219 4.22 -18.39 -12.39
N ASN A 220 4.99 -19.47 -12.34
CA ASN A 220 5.51 -20.15 -13.52
C ASN A 220 4.41 -20.50 -14.54
N ALA A 221 3.18 -20.79 -14.06
CA ALA A 221 2.05 -21.04 -14.95
C ALA A 221 1.63 -19.79 -15.73
N GLU A 222 1.55 -18.64 -15.06
CA GLU A 222 1.19 -17.38 -15.71
C GLU A 222 2.28 -16.90 -16.66
N GLN A 223 3.54 -17.05 -16.27
CA GLN A 223 4.67 -16.70 -17.12
C GLN A 223 4.69 -17.55 -18.40
N ARG A 224 4.40 -18.86 -18.29
CA ARG A 224 4.23 -19.75 -19.45
C ARG A 224 3.01 -19.37 -20.29
N ARG A 225 1.88 -19.02 -19.66
CA ARG A 225 0.69 -18.53 -20.37
C ARG A 225 1.04 -17.32 -21.23
N ILE A 226 1.70 -16.32 -20.65
CA ILE A 226 2.11 -15.09 -21.34
C ILE A 226 3.08 -15.38 -22.49
N MET A 227 4.08 -16.26 -22.27
CA MET A 227 4.99 -16.72 -23.33
C MET A 227 4.25 -17.46 -24.45
N TRP A 228 3.17 -18.18 -24.13
CA TRP A 228 2.39 -18.93 -25.10
C TRP A 228 1.35 -18.07 -25.82
N THR A 229 0.77 -17.05 -25.17
CA THR A 229 -0.23 -16.13 -25.76
C THR A 229 0.41 -14.97 -26.53
N THR A 230 1.48 -15.24 -27.28
CA THR A 230 2.00 -14.24 -28.23
C THR A 230 1.14 -14.23 -29.48
N TYR A 231 1.10 -13.09 -30.20
CA TYR A 231 0.36 -13.00 -31.46
C TYR A 231 0.75 -14.12 -32.43
N TYR A 232 2.05 -14.39 -32.56
CA TYR A 232 2.58 -15.44 -33.42
C TYR A 232 2.04 -16.83 -33.03
N ASN A 233 2.12 -17.20 -31.75
CA ASN A 233 1.67 -18.50 -31.29
C ASN A 233 0.15 -18.68 -31.43
N LEU A 234 -0.62 -17.65 -31.07
CA LEU A 234 -2.08 -17.69 -31.20
C LEU A 234 -2.49 -17.81 -32.67
N LYS A 235 -1.91 -16.99 -33.54
CA LYS A 235 -2.18 -17.03 -34.98
C LYS A 235 -1.79 -18.37 -35.58
N SER A 236 -0.58 -18.87 -35.29
CA SER A 236 -0.14 -20.19 -35.75
C SER A 236 -1.06 -21.31 -35.28
N TRP A 237 -1.53 -21.26 -34.03
CA TRP A 237 -2.49 -22.24 -33.52
C TRP A 237 -3.83 -22.14 -34.26
N PHE A 238 -4.43 -20.96 -34.38
CA PHE A 238 -5.71 -20.77 -35.09
C PHE A 238 -5.64 -21.03 -36.60
N ASP A 239 -4.49 -20.81 -37.24
CA ASP A 239 -4.32 -21.08 -38.68
C ASP A 239 -4.11 -22.58 -38.97
N ASN A 240 -3.59 -23.34 -38.00
CA ASN A 240 -3.23 -24.74 -38.16
C ASN A 240 -4.18 -25.72 -37.47
N TRP A 241 -4.95 -25.29 -36.46
CA TRP A 241 -5.74 -26.21 -35.61
C TRP A 241 -6.68 -27.11 -36.42
N GLU A 242 -7.36 -26.56 -37.42
CA GLU A 242 -8.30 -27.32 -38.25
C GLU A 242 -7.57 -28.39 -39.06
N LYS A 243 -6.44 -28.04 -39.67
CA LYS A 243 -5.59 -28.98 -40.42
C LYS A 243 -5.05 -30.08 -39.51
N ASP A 244 -4.63 -29.72 -38.31
CA ASP A 244 -4.08 -30.67 -37.34
C ASP A 244 -5.18 -31.62 -36.82
N LEU A 245 -6.40 -31.13 -36.58
CA LEU A 245 -7.52 -31.98 -36.17
C LEU A 245 -7.95 -32.96 -37.25
N LEU A 246 -7.96 -32.53 -38.51
CA LEU A 246 -8.23 -33.40 -39.66
C LEU A 246 -7.11 -34.45 -39.83
N LYS A 247 -5.85 -34.03 -39.76
CA LYS A 247 -4.69 -34.93 -39.92
C LYS A 247 -4.61 -35.97 -38.80
N LEU A 248 -4.96 -35.59 -37.57
CA LEU A 248 -4.93 -36.48 -36.41
C LEU A 248 -6.20 -37.35 -36.30
N GLY A 249 -7.17 -37.19 -37.19
CA GLY A 249 -8.43 -37.94 -37.17
C GLY A 249 -9.38 -37.56 -36.04
N PHE A 250 -9.18 -36.39 -35.41
CA PHE A 250 -10.06 -35.86 -34.37
C PHE A 250 -11.28 -35.16 -34.94
N SER A 251 -11.23 -34.75 -36.21
CA SER A 251 -12.40 -34.29 -36.97
C SER A 251 -12.47 -35.01 -38.30
N ASN A 252 -13.69 -35.23 -38.77
CA ASN A 252 -13.97 -35.70 -40.12
C ASN A 252 -14.44 -34.51 -40.95
N THR A 253 -13.98 -34.40 -42.19
CA THR A 253 -14.53 -33.48 -43.19
C THR A 253 -15.92 -33.96 -43.62
N THR A 254 -16.86 -34.00 -42.69
CA THR A 254 -18.25 -34.32 -43.01
C THR A 254 -18.90 -33.01 -43.37
N ARG A 255 -18.96 -32.74 -44.68
CA ARG A 255 -19.77 -31.68 -45.27
C ARG A 255 -20.90 -32.33 -46.04
#